data_AF-A0A7Y6M1F0-F1
#
_entry.id   AF-A0A7Y6M1F0-F1
#
_cell.length_a   1.000
_cell.length_b   1.000
_cell.length_c   1.000
_cell.angle_alpha   90.00
_cell.angle_beta   90.00
_cell.angle_gamma   90.00
#
_symmetry.space_group_name_H-M   'P 1'
#
loop_
_entity.id
_entity.type
_entity.pdbx_description
1 polymer ?
#
loop_
_entity_poly.entity_id
_entity_poly.type
_entity_poly.pdbx_seq_one_letter_code
_entity_poly.pdbx_strand_id
1 'polypeptide(L)'
;MRRWQRVAAGVVTGVPGGVLAGWAAVRWSGFEPGWPWVPVVAFTPYAGGAAVVLLLAAGLLRLRAPAALALVAVVGLGAAVLPRALPDGDAGGARVLALSTGHPRDAGGAGAGALSTGHPRDAGGAGAGAPSTGHPRDAGGAGLRVLSANLLVGSADPAALVALVDRLRPDVLALQELTPAAQEGLERAGLSRALPYVVARPGPGADGSALYARHRLTPAAGPPPSTFEQVAGVLELPGGTRVEVVSVHPCAVHVSETRPCWRQELEALPRADGTLRVLAGDFNATLDHLPLRRLLASGYRDAADAAGRGLTPTWPARGWHGLPGVAIDHVLVPERVSVRGYGVQAPVGSDHRPVLAELALPASWPAEADGS
;
A
#
# COMPACT_ATOMS: atom_id res chain seq x y z
N MET A 1 -5.35 40.48 26.37
CA MET A 1 -4.40 39.56 27.03
C MET A 1 -3.42 40.34 27.88
N ARG A 2 -3.21 39.91 29.13
CA ARG A 2 -2.11 40.40 29.98
C ARG A 2 -0.76 39.99 29.38
N ARG A 3 0.31 40.73 29.71
CA ARG A 3 1.66 40.49 29.15
C ARG A 3 2.12 39.04 29.35
N TRP A 4 1.95 38.49 30.55
CA TRP A 4 2.34 37.10 30.85
C TRP A 4 1.55 36.07 30.04
N GLN A 5 0.25 36.32 29.77
CA GLN A 5 -0.57 35.45 28.93
C GLN A 5 -0.07 35.42 27.49
N ARG A 6 0.39 36.56 26.97
CA ARG A 6 0.96 36.65 25.61
C ARG A 6 2.30 35.91 25.52
N VAL A 7 3.13 36.03 26.55
CA VAL A 7 4.40 35.28 26.63
C VAL A 7 4.13 33.78 26.69
N ALA A 8 3.23 33.34 27.58
CA ALA A 8 2.85 31.93 27.69
C ALA A 8 2.29 31.38 26.37
N ALA A 9 1.37 32.10 25.73
CA ALA A 9 0.83 31.73 24.43
C ALA A 9 1.92 31.66 23.33
N GLY A 10 2.88 32.59 23.36
CA GLY A 10 4.05 32.58 22.48
C GLY A 10 4.91 31.34 22.65
N VAL A 11 5.13 30.88 23.88
CA VAL A 11 5.90 29.65 24.16
C VAL A 11 5.11 28.41 23.71
N VAL A 12 3.83 28.31 24.07
CA VAL A 12 2.96 27.16 23.75
C VAL A 12 2.78 26.97 22.24
N THR A 13 2.78 28.06 21.46
CA THR A 13 2.67 27.98 19.99
C THR A 13 4.03 27.92 19.29
N GLY A 14 5.01 28.68 19.79
CA GLY A 14 6.32 28.85 19.16
C GLY A 14 7.21 27.62 19.29
N VAL A 15 7.24 26.95 20.44
CA VAL A 15 8.09 25.76 20.64
C VAL A 15 7.64 24.60 19.73
N PRO A 16 6.35 24.19 19.70
CA PRO A 16 5.89 23.18 18.76
C PRO A 16 6.06 23.60 17.29
N GLY A 17 5.80 24.88 16.96
CA GLY A 17 6.03 25.40 15.62
C GLY A 17 7.50 25.28 15.17
N GLY A 18 8.45 25.57 16.07
CA GLY A 18 9.88 25.39 15.82
C GLY A 18 10.26 23.92 15.61
N VAL A 19 9.70 22.99 16.41
CA VAL A 19 9.92 21.55 16.24
C VAL A 19 9.43 21.07 14.87
N LEU A 20 8.23 21.48 14.45
CA LEU A 20 7.67 21.10 13.14
C LEU A 20 8.44 21.74 11.97
N ALA A 21 8.95 22.95 12.13
CA ALA A 21 9.82 23.58 11.13
C ALA A 21 11.16 22.83 11.01
N GLY A 22 11.74 22.40 12.13
CA GLY A 22 12.91 21.52 12.17
C GLY A 22 12.65 20.17 11.52
N TRP A 23 11.49 19.56 11.76
CA TRP A 23 11.05 18.34 11.07
C TRP A 23 11.03 18.51 9.56
N ALA A 24 10.45 19.60 9.06
CA ALA A 24 10.45 19.92 7.64
C ALA A 24 11.88 20.04 7.10
N ALA A 25 12.76 20.74 7.81
CA ALA A 25 14.17 20.87 7.43
C ALA A 25 14.87 19.50 7.31
N VAL A 26 14.70 18.61 8.30
CA VAL A 26 15.26 17.24 8.23
C VAL A 26 14.68 16.48 7.04
N ARG A 27 13.36 16.54 6.84
CA ARG A 27 12.65 15.84 5.77
C ARG A 27 13.16 16.21 4.35
N TRP A 28 13.61 17.46 4.17
CA TRP A 28 14.14 17.98 2.91
C TRP A 28 15.67 17.97 2.81
N SER A 29 16.39 17.73 3.91
CA SER A 29 17.86 17.77 3.94
C SER A 29 18.57 16.64 3.17
N GLY A 30 17.84 15.56 2.83
CA GLY A 30 18.45 14.34 2.31
C GLY A 30 19.20 13.51 3.37
N PHE A 31 19.15 13.93 4.64
CA PHE A 31 19.63 13.20 5.80
C PHE A 31 18.44 12.54 6.53
N GLU A 32 18.62 11.30 6.96
CA GLU A 32 17.65 10.58 7.80
C GLU A 32 18.31 10.21 9.13
N PRO A 33 17.98 10.93 10.22
CA PRO A 33 18.43 10.58 11.56
C PRO A 33 18.04 9.14 11.92
N GLY A 34 18.77 8.57 12.89
CA GLY A 34 18.51 7.22 13.40
C GLY A 34 17.29 7.16 14.33
N TRP A 35 17.39 6.39 15.41
CA TRP A 35 16.34 6.34 16.43
C TRP A 35 16.24 7.66 17.21
N PRO A 36 15.05 8.17 17.57
CA PRO A 36 13.70 7.66 17.27
C PRO A 36 13.07 8.26 15.99
N TRP A 37 13.86 8.92 15.12
CA TRP A 37 13.33 9.59 13.93
C TRP A 37 12.64 8.64 12.96
N VAL A 38 13.20 7.43 12.75
CA VAL A 38 12.64 6.45 11.80
C VAL A 38 11.15 6.15 12.06
N PRO A 39 10.70 5.71 13.25
CA PRO A 39 9.26 5.51 13.46
C PRO A 39 8.47 6.83 13.46
N VAL A 40 9.08 7.94 13.89
CA VAL A 40 8.38 9.24 14.01
C VAL A 40 8.09 9.86 12.64
N VAL A 41 8.99 9.73 11.66
CA VAL A 41 8.84 10.36 10.33
C VAL A 41 7.63 9.81 9.57
N ALA A 42 7.19 8.58 9.89
CA ALA A 42 5.96 7.99 9.36
C ALA A 42 4.72 8.87 9.58
N PHE A 43 4.73 9.70 10.64
CA PHE A 43 3.62 10.57 11.03
C PHE A 43 3.69 11.97 10.40
N THR A 44 4.53 12.18 9.38
CA THR A 44 4.67 13.47 8.68
C THR A 44 3.32 14.07 8.20
N PRO A 45 2.34 13.30 7.70
CA PRO A 45 1.02 13.86 7.36
C PRO A 45 0.30 14.51 8.56
N TYR A 46 0.39 13.88 9.74
CA TYR A 46 -0.20 14.39 10.98
C TYR A 46 0.56 15.61 11.51
N ALA A 47 1.89 15.61 11.39
CA ALA A 47 2.73 16.76 11.68
C ALA A 47 2.35 17.97 10.80
N GLY A 48 2.05 17.74 9.53
CA GLY A 48 1.52 18.77 8.61
C GLY A 48 0.17 19.33 9.08
N GLY A 49 -0.77 18.46 9.46
CA GLY A 49 -2.05 18.88 10.04
C GLY A 49 -1.90 19.71 11.32
N ALA A 50 -1.02 19.29 12.23
CA ALA A 50 -0.71 20.02 13.46
C ALA A 50 -0.09 21.40 13.16
N ALA A 51 0.77 21.51 12.14
CA ALA A 51 1.36 22.77 11.71
C ALA A 51 0.28 23.78 11.26
N VAL A 52 -0.75 23.32 10.54
CA VAL A 52 -1.88 24.17 10.13
C VAL A 52 -2.65 24.69 11.34
N VAL A 53 -2.94 23.83 12.32
CA VAL A 53 -3.63 24.23 13.56
C VAL A 53 -2.82 25.28 14.33
N LEU A 54 -1.51 25.09 14.44
CA LEU A 54 -0.62 26.05 15.11
C LEU A 54 -0.54 27.40 14.37
N LEU A 55 -0.52 27.37 13.04
CA LEU A 55 -0.53 28.59 12.22
C LEU A 55 -1.81 29.40 12.46
N LEU A 56 -2.98 28.73 12.46
CA LEU A 56 -4.27 29.36 12.73
C LEU A 56 -4.33 29.93 14.15
N ALA A 57 -3.90 29.15 15.16
CA ALA A 57 -3.86 29.60 16.55
C ALA A 57 -2.95 30.81 16.74
N ALA A 58 -1.73 30.77 16.20
CA ALA A 58 -0.79 31.90 16.27
C ALA A 58 -1.33 33.14 15.54
N GLY A 59 -2.01 32.96 14.40
CA GLY A 59 -2.69 34.02 13.66
C GLY A 59 -3.81 34.68 14.47
N LEU A 60 -4.71 33.89 15.06
CA LEU A 60 -5.79 34.38 15.93
C LEU A 60 -5.26 35.15 17.15
N LEU A 61 -4.17 34.67 17.73
CA LEU A 61 -3.50 35.31 18.88
C LEU A 61 -2.59 36.47 18.46
N ARG A 62 -2.44 36.73 17.15
CA ARG A 62 -1.60 37.77 16.54
C ARG A 62 -0.11 37.65 16.96
N LEU A 63 0.37 36.43 17.10
CA LEU A 63 1.74 36.09 17.49
C LEU A 63 2.61 35.89 16.24
N ARG A 64 3.30 36.95 15.80
CA ARG A 64 4.04 36.95 14.51
C ARG A 64 5.14 35.90 14.41
N ALA A 65 6.00 35.77 15.43
CA ALA A 65 7.12 34.82 15.37
C ALA A 65 6.66 33.34 15.38
N PRO A 66 5.75 32.91 16.29
CA PRO A 66 5.14 31.58 16.20
C PRO A 66 4.42 31.32 14.88
N ALA A 67 3.70 32.31 14.35
CA ALA A 67 3.02 32.17 13.06
C ALA A 67 4.02 31.95 11.90
N ALA A 68 5.17 32.64 11.91
CA ALA A 68 6.21 32.43 10.90
C ALA A 68 6.80 31.01 10.95
N LEU A 69 7.10 30.49 12.15
CA LEU A 69 7.60 29.12 12.32
C LEU A 69 6.56 28.08 11.84
N ALA A 70 5.30 28.25 12.24
CA ALA A 70 4.23 27.37 11.81
C ALA A 70 4.01 27.43 10.29
N LEU A 71 4.14 28.61 9.66
CA LEU A 71 4.04 28.76 8.21
C LEU A 71 5.15 28.00 7.48
N VAL A 72 6.40 28.08 7.95
CA VAL A 72 7.52 27.31 7.39
C VAL A 72 7.23 25.80 7.47
N ALA A 73 6.72 25.33 8.61
CA ALA A 73 6.30 23.94 8.77
C ALA A 73 5.16 23.55 7.81
N VAL A 74 4.12 24.37 7.68
CA VAL A 74 2.99 24.12 6.77
C VAL A 74 3.45 24.02 5.33
N VAL A 75 4.28 24.95 4.86
CA VAL A 75 4.79 24.95 3.48
C VAL A 75 5.69 23.73 3.25
N GLY A 76 6.66 23.49 4.15
CA GLY A 76 7.62 22.41 4.01
C GLY A 76 6.99 21.02 4.09
N LEU A 77 6.15 20.76 5.09
CA LEU A 77 5.46 19.46 5.23
C LEU A 77 4.33 19.32 4.20
N GLY A 78 3.62 20.40 3.90
CA GLY A 78 2.57 20.43 2.87
C GLY A 78 3.12 20.06 1.49
N ALA A 79 4.27 20.60 1.10
CA ALA A 79 4.92 20.23 -0.16
C ALA A 79 5.32 18.74 -0.23
N ALA A 80 5.59 18.11 0.91
CA ALA A 80 5.94 16.69 0.96
C ALA A 80 4.71 15.75 0.96
N VAL A 81 3.57 16.22 1.46
CA VAL A 81 2.38 15.40 1.78
C VAL A 81 1.24 15.62 0.79
N LEU A 82 1.00 16.86 0.37
CA LEU A 82 -0.16 17.22 -0.44
C LEU A 82 -0.19 16.53 -1.82
N PRO A 83 0.93 16.33 -2.54
CA PRO A 83 0.92 15.60 -3.81
C PRO A 83 0.29 14.22 -3.68
N ARG A 84 0.45 13.55 -2.53
CA ARG A 84 -0.05 12.19 -2.28
C ARG A 84 -1.57 12.07 -2.16
N ALA A 85 -2.25 13.21 -2.08
CA ALA A 85 -3.71 13.31 -2.06
C ALA A 85 -4.28 13.67 -3.45
N LEU A 86 -3.42 13.86 -4.45
CA LEU A 86 -3.78 14.29 -5.80
C LEU A 86 -3.38 13.20 -6.80
N PRO A 87 -4.27 12.77 -7.69
CA PRO A 87 -3.90 11.84 -8.76
C PRO A 87 -2.98 12.50 -9.79
N ASP A 88 -2.00 11.76 -10.31
CA ASP A 88 -0.99 12.26 -11.26
C ASP A 88 -1.52 12.43 -12.70
N GLY A 89 -2.79 12.10 -12.97
CA GLY A 89 -3.44 12.38 -14.25
C GLY A 89 -3.19 11.36 -15.39
N ASP A 90 -2.71 10.14 -15.08
CA ASP A 90 -2.63 9.05 -16.06
C ASP A 90 -3.95 8.90 -16.84
N ALA A 91 -3.85 8.70 -18.16
CA ALA A 91 -4.98 8.69 -19.09
C ALA A 91 -6.18 7.90 -18.53
N GLY A 92 -7.28 8.59 -18.25
CA GLY A 92 -8.52 8.01 -17.74
C GLY A 92 -8.80 8.22 -16.24
N GLY A 93 -7.85 8.76 -15.47
CA GLY A 93 -7.98 9.00 -14.03
C GLY A 93 -8.00 7.70 -13.24
N ALA A 94 -6.99 7.49 -12.39
CA ALA A 94 -6.95 6.33 -11.52
C ALA A 94 -8.24 6.24 -10.69
N ARG A 95 -8.98 5.15 -10.82
CA ARG A 95 -10.23 4.95 -10.09
C ARG A 95 -9.94 4.56 -8.65
N VAL A 96 -10.69 5.15 -7.72
CA VAL A 96 -10.70 4.68 -6.34
C VAL A 96 -11.47 3.37 -6.29
N LEU A 97 -10.77 2.27 -6.02
CA LEU A 97 -11.41 0.97 -5.85
C LEU A 97 -12.08 0.97 -4.47
N ALA A 98 -13.39 0.77 -4.44
CA ALA A 98 -14.17 0.84 -3.21
C ALA A 98 -13.65 -0.16 -2.17
N LEU A 99 -13.66 0.27 -0.90
CA LEU A 99 -13.42 -0.60 0.24
C LEU A 99 -14.38 -1.79 0.17
N SER A 100 -13.80 -2.98 0.03
CA SER A 100 -14.63 -4.16 -0.01
C SER A 100 -15.07 -4.59 1.40
N THR A 101 -16.30 -4.26 1.78
CA THR A 101 -16.93 -4.69 3.03
C THR A 101 -17.60 -6.06 2.86
N GLY A 102 -16.82 -7.14 2.86
CA GLY A 102 -17.36 -8.50 2.89
C GLY A 102 -17.72 -8.91 4.34
N HIS A 103 -19.01 -9.02 4.65
CA HIS A 103 -19.49 -9.67 5.87
C HIS A 103 -19.54 -11.20 5.62
N PRO A 104 -18.94 -12.05 6.47
CA PRO A 104 -19.22 -13.48 6.42
C PRO A 104 -20.67 -13.67 6.88
N ARG A 105 -21.56 -14.14 6.00
CA ARG A 105 -22.85 -14.66 6.42
C ARG A 105 -22.66 -16.05 7.01
N ASP A 106 -22.88 -16.14 8.32
CA ASP A 106 -23.39 -17.28 9.09
C ASP A 106 -23.17 -18.68 8.50
N ALA A 107 -22.06 -19.31 8.89
CA ALA A 107 -21.98 -20.76 8.97
C ALA A 107 -22.44 -21.20 10.37
N GLY A 108 -23.70 -21.64 10.50
CA GLY A 108 -24.16 -22.33 11.70
C GLY A 108 -25.67 -22.24 11.94
N GLY A 109 -26.40 -23.32 11.65
CA GLY A 109 -27.80 -23.44 12.06
C GLY A 109 -28.56 -24.55 11.35
N ALA A 110 -28.28 -25.81 11.70
CA ALA A 110 -29.21 -26.90 11.46
C ALA A 110 -30.47 -26.70 12.33
N GLY A 111 -31.67 -26.81 11.74
CA GLY A 111 -32.91 -26.83 12.52
C GLY A 111 -34.20 -26.62 11.72
N ALA A 112 -34.88 -27.74 11.43
CA ALA A 112 -36.34 -27.91 11.38
C ALA A 112 -37.21 -27.06 10.43
N GLY A 113 -37.66 -27.71 9.35
CA GLY A 113 -39.07 -27.92 9.00
C GLY A 113 -40.06 -26.74 8.96
N ALA A 114 -40.54 -26.42 7.75
CA ALA A 114 -41.97 -26.28 7.48
C ALA A 114 -42.23 -26.26 5.97
N LEU A 115 -43.16 -27.12 5.56
CA LEU A 115 -43.83 -27.10 4.27
C LEU A 115 -44.66 -25.82 4.12
N SER A 116 -44.60 -25.15 2.97
CA SER A 116 -45.77 -24.46 2.43
C SER A 116 -45.63 -24.21 0.92
N THR A 117 -46.79 -24.35 0.28
CA THR A 117 -47.12 -24.44 -1.14
C THR A 117 -47.12 -23.10 -1.87
N GLY A 118 -46.85 -23.11 -3.18
CA GLY A 118 -47.36 -22.07 -4.10
C GLY A 118 -46.47 -21.78 -5.32
N HIS A 119 -46.94 -22.16 -6.50
CA HIS A 119 -46.46 -21.73 -7.82
C HIS A 119 -47.66 -21.07 -8.54
N PRO A 120 -47.52 -20.41 -9.70
CA PRO A 120 -46.62 -19.33 -10.12
C PRO A 120 -47.43 -18.09 -10.57
N ARG A 121 -46.77 -16.96 -10.85
CA ARG A 121 -47.23 -16.04 -11.92
C ARG A 121 -46.06 -15.31 -12.59
N ASP A 122 -45.98 -15.52 -13.89
CA ASP A 122 -45.27 -14.72 -14.87
C ASP A 122 -45.75 -13.26 -14.88
N ALA A 123 -44.82 -12.33 -15.06
CA ALA A 123 -45.09 -11.05 -15.70
C ALA A 123 -43.79 -10.54 -16.35
N GLY A 124 -43.77 -10.62 -17.68
CA GLY A 124 -42.75 -10.02 -18.52
C GLY A 124 -42.78 -8.50 -18.43
N GLY A 125 -41.59 -7.89 -18.51
CA GLY A 125 -41.41 -6.45 -18.61
C GLY A 125 -40.15 -6.17 -19.41
N ALA A 126 -40.31 -6.06 -20.72
CA ALA A 126 -39.29 -5.52 -21.62
C ALA A 126 -39.06 -4.03 -21.28
N GLY A 127 -37.81 -3.69 -20.96
CA GLY A 127 -37.38 -2.32 -20.67
C GLY A 127 -36.14 -1.97 -21.50
N ALA A 128 -36.38 -1.13 -22.49
CA ALA A 128 -35.47 -0.47 -23.42
C ALA A 128 -33.98 -0.37 -23.02
N GLY A 129 -33.11 -0.85 -23.92
CA GLY A 129 -31.67 -0.61 -23.88
C GLY A 129 -31.35 0.86 -24.14
N ALA A 130 -30.73 1.50 -23.16
CA ALA A 130 -30.04 2.78 -23.35
C ALA A 130 -28.66 2.52 -24.00
N PRO A 131 -28.21 3.35 -24.94
CA PRO A 131 -26.95 3.14 -25.63
C PRO A 131 -25.78 3.31 -24.66
N SER A 132 -24.96 2.26 -24.54
CA SER A 132 -23.69 2.31 -23.82
C SER A 132 -22.81 3.38 -24.47
N THR A 133 -22.62 4.50 -23.78
CA THR A 133 -21.60 5.49 -24.13
C THR A 133 -20.25 4.80 -24.12
N GLY A 134 -19.65 4.68 -25.30
CA GLY A 134 -18.37 4.02 -25.50
C GLY A 134 -17.30 4.55 -24.56
N HIS A 135 -16.71 3.66 -23.79
CA HIS A 135 -15.49 3.93 -23.03
C HIS A 135 -14.37 4.25 -24.03
N PRO A 136 -13.60 5.33 -23.85
CA PRO A 136 -12.42 5.57 -24.66
C PRO A 136 -11.49 4.34 -24.56
N ARG A 137 -11.14 3.77 -25.72
CA ARG A 137 -10.12 2.72 -25.81
C ARG A 137 -8.76 3.37 -25.53
N ASP A 138 -8.39 3.47 -24.27
CA ASP A 138 -7.09 4.03 -23.86
C ASP A 138 -5.97 2.99 -24.03
N ALA A 139 -5.23 3.11 -25.13
CA ALA A 139 -3.86 2.63 -25.36
C ALA A 139 -3.52 1.18 -24.93
N GLY A 140 -4.02 0.19 -25.68
CA GLY A 140 -3.30 -1.00 -26.19
C GLY A 140 -2.49 -1.95 -25.31
N GLY A 141 -2.39 -1.73 -23.99
CA GLY A 141 -1.56 -2.52 -23.07
C GLY A 141 -2.30 -3.65 -22.35
N ALA A 142 -1.57 -4.72 -21.97
CA ALA A 142 -2.12 -5.75 -21.08
C ALA A 142 -2.43 -5.16 -19.69
N GLY A 143 -3.57 -5.52 -19.12
CA GLY A 143 -3.91 -5.16 -17.73
C GLY A 143 -3.25 -6.13 -16.75
N LEU A 144 -2.82 -5.63 -15.59
CA LEU A 144 -2.28 -6.44 -14.49
C LEU A 144 -2.89 -5.99 -13.16
N ARG A 145 -3.43 -6.94 -12.39
CA ARG A 145 -4.04 -6.70 -11.07
C ARG A 145 -3.20 -7.35 -9.99
N VAL A 146 -2.62 -6.51 -9.13
CA VAL A 146 -1.67 -6.91 -8.08
C VAL A 146 -2.33 -6.72 -6.73
N LEU A 147 -2.54 -7.81 -5.99
CA LEU A 147 -3.00 -7.79 -4.61
C LEU A 147 -1.81 -8.07 -3.69
N SER A 148 -1.64 -7.29 -2.61
CA SER A 148 -0.65 -7.57 -1.57
C SER A 148 -1.30 -7.64 -0.20
N ALA A 149 -0.86 -8.57 0.65
CA ALA A 149 -1.35 -8.73 2.01
C ALA A 149 -0.29 -9.32 2.96
N ASN A 150 0.03 -8.58 4.03
CA ASN A 150 0.73 -9.12 5.21
C ASN A 150 -0.28 -9.92 6.08
N LEU A 151 0.10 -11.13 6.48
CA LEU A 151 -0.76 -12.07 7.20
C LEU A 151 -0.66 -12.01 8.73
N LEU A 152 0.17 -11.15 9.32
CA LEU A 152 0.44 -11.09 10.76
C LEU A 152 0.83 -12.46 11.31
N VAL A 153 1.97 -12.98 10.88
CA VAL A 153 2.51 -14.30 11.26
C VAL A 153 1.47 -15.40 11.03
N GLY A 154 0.81 -15.35 9.87
CA GLY A 154 -0.23 -16.30 9.48
C GLY A 154 -1.55 -16.19 10.25
N SER A 155 -1.79 -15.12 11.02
CA SER A 155 -3.03 -14.91 11.78
C SER A 155 -4.23 -14.49 10.92
N ALA A 156 -4.01 -14.08 9.67
CA ALA A 156 -5.07 -13.77 8.73
C ALA A 156 -6.02 -14.96 8.51
N ASP A 157 -7.31 -14.68 8.35
CA ASP A 157 -8.34 -15.68 8.05
C ASP A 157 -8.20 -16.15 6.58
N PRO A 158 -7.86 -17.43 6.34
CA PRO A 158 -7.69 -17.96 5.00
C PRO A 158 -8.96 -17.88 4.14
N ALA A 159 -10.15 -18.10 4.73
CA ALA A 159 -11.41 -18.06 3.99
C ALA A 159 -11.76 -16.63 3.60
N ALA A 160 -11.51 -15.65 4.48
CA ALA A 160 -11.70 -14.24 4.16
C ALA A 160 -10.74 -13.77 3.03
N LEU A 161 -9.49 -14.22 3.05
CA LEU A 161 -8.52 -13.91 2.00
C LEU A 161 -8.88 -14.58 0.66
N VAL A 162 -9.29 -15.85 0.65
CA VAL A 162 -9.75 -16.50 -0.58
C VAL A 162 -11.01 -15.83 -1.13
N ALA A 163 -11.97 -15.46 -0.29
CA ALA A 163 -13.16 -14.71 -0.73
C ALA A 163 -12.81 -13.32 -1.28
N LEU A 164 -11.77 -12.66 -0.73
CA LEU A 164 -11.21 -11.42 -1.27
C LEU A 164 -10.59 -11.66 -2.65
N VAL A 165 -9.81 -12.73 -2.83
CA VAL A 165 -9.21 -13.14 -4.11
C VAL A 165 -10.30 -13.45 -5.15
N ASP A 166 -11.33 -14.20 -4.80
CA ASP A 166 -12.42 -14.56 -5.72
C ASP A 166 -13.18 -13.33 -6.24
N ARG A 167 -13.40 -12.36 -5.36
CA ARG A 167 -14.11 -11.12 -5.70
C ARG A 167 -13.22 -10.15 -6.48
N LEU A 168 -12.01 -9.93 -5.98
CA LEU A 168 -11.09 -8.99 -6.58
C LEU A 168 -10.40 -9.57 -7.80
N ARG A 169 -10.41 -10.88 -8.03
CA ARG A 169 -9.81 -11.56 -9.18
C ARG A 169 -8.44 -10.96 -9.55
N PRO A 170 -7.45 -10.94 -8.64
CA PRO A 170 -6.11 -10.51 -8.96
C PRO A 170 -5.44 -11.47 -9.96
N ASP A 171 -4.42 -10.99 -10.65
CA ASP A 171 -3.58 -11.82 -11.51
C ASP A 171 -2.38 -12.35 -10.73
N VAL A 172 -1.93 -11.60 -9.73
CA VAL A 172 -0.89 -11.99 -8.76
C VAL A 172 -1.25 -11.49 -7.35
N LEU A 173 -0.99 -12.34 -6.37
CA LEU A 173 -1.11 -12.10 -4.93
C LEU A 173 0.28 -12.22 -4.29
N ALA A 174 0.78 -11.14 -3.70
CA ALA A 174 1.98 -11.11 -2.88
C ALA A 174 1.61 -11.25 -1.40
N LEU A 175 2.22 -12.21 -0.71
CA LEU A 175 1.99 -12.48 0.71
C LEU A 175 3.28 -12.28 1.52
N GLN A 176 3.12 -11.66 2.68
CA GLN A 176 4.15 -11.48 3.70
C GLN A 176 3.71 -12.16 5.00
N GLU A 177 4.68 -12.54 5.84
CA GLU A 177 4.47 -13.27 7.09
C GLU A 177 3.71 -14.59 6.92
N LEU A 178 4.03 -15.31 5.83
CA LEU A 178 3.42 -16.60 5.52
C LEU A 178 4.03 -17.71 6.37
N THR A 179 3.23 -18.31 7.25
CA THR A 179 3.61 -19.52 7.98
C THR A 179 3.22 -20.79 7.24
N PRO A 180 3.86 -21.95 7.54
CA PRO A 180 3.42 -23.24 6.99
C PRO A 180 1.94 -23.53 7.25
N ALA A 181 1.46 -23.24 8.46
CA ALA A 181 0.06 -23.41 8.83
C ALA A 181 -0.89 -22.50 8.04
N ALA A 182 -0.49 -21.24 7.79
CA ALA A 182 -1.26 -20.33 6.96
C ALA A 182 -1.31 -20.79 5.50
N GLN A 183 -0.19 -21.27 4.96
CA GLN A 183 -0.15 -21.84 3.60
C GLN A 183 -1.10 -23.03 3.46
N GLU A 184 -1.09 -23.98 4.40
CA GLU A 184 -2.04 -25.10 4.43
C GLU A 184 -3.49 -24.62 4.56
N GLY A 185 -3.73 -23.57 5.36
CA GLY A 185 -5.02 -22.92 5.50
C GLY A 185 -5.56 -22.36 4.19
N LEU A 186 -4.72 -21.65 3.44
CA LEU A 186 -5.06 -21.09 2.13
C LEU A 186 -5.32 -22.16 1.09
N GLU A 187 -4.52 -23.23 1.09
CA GLU A 187 -4.74 -24.39 0.22
C GLU A 187 -6.09 -25.05 0.51
N ARG A 188 -6.40 -25.32 1.79
CA ARG A 188 -7.70 -25.88 2.20
C ARG A 188 -8.89 -24.98 1.88
N ALA A 189 -8.71 -23.66 1.98
CA ALA A 189 -9.72 -22.68 1.57
C ALA A 189 -9.89 -22.63 0.03
N GLY A 190 -8.94 -23.20 -0.70
CA GLY A 190 -8.99 -23.37 -2.15
C GLY A 190 -8.38 -22.22 -2.93
N LEU A 191 -7.39 -21.52 -2.37
CA LEU A 191 -6.65 -20.44 -3.04
C LEU A 191 -6.09 -20.88 -4.40
N SER A 192 -5.53 -22.10 -4.46
CA SER A 192 -4.93 -22.68 -5.67
C SER A 192 -5.93 -22.93 -6.81
N ARG A 193 -7.25 -22.88 -6.54
CA ARG A 193 -8.26 -22.92 -7.61
C ARG A 193 -8.31 -21.61 -8.40
N ALA A 194 -8.07 -20.48 -7.73
CA ALA A 194 -8.08 -19.15 -8.35
C ALA A 194 -6.68 -18.74 -8.83
N LEU A 195 -5.64 -19.10 -8.08
CA LEU A 195 -4.24 -18.74 -8.32
C LEU A 195 -3.35 -19.99 -8.25
N PRO A 196 -3.35 -20.84 -9.28
CA PRO A 196 -2.70 -22.16 -9.25
C PRO A 196 -1.17 -22.14 -9.32
N TYR A 197 -0.56 -21.03 -9.72
CA TYR A 197 0.90 -20.94 -9.86
C TYR A 197 1.50 -20.30 -8.61
N VAL A 198 2.44 -20.99 -7.95
CA VAL A 198 2.97 -20.54 -6.67
C VAL A 198 4.51 -20.54 -6.64
N VAL A 199 5.06 -19.49 -6.04
CA VAL A 199 6.45 -19.43 -5.57
C VAL A 199 6.37 -19.02 -4.10
N ALA A 200 6.64 -19.96 -3.19
CA ALA A 200 6.46 -19.74 -1.76
C ALA A 200 7.67 -20.23 -0.96
N ARG A 201 8.02 -19.46 0.06
CA ARG A 201 8.97 -19.81 1.12
C ARG A 201 8.32 -19.49 2.47
N PRO A 202 7.46 -20.39 2.99
CA PRO A 202 6.86 -20.18 4.30
C PRO A 202 7.92 -20.28 5.41
N GLY A 203 7.77 -19.43 6.43
CA GLY A 203 8.69 -19.32 7.56
C GLY A 203 7.97 -19.54 8.90
N PRO A 204 8.65 -19.96 9.98
CA PRO A 204 8.00 -20.18 11.27
C PRO A 204 7.48 -18.89 11.93
N GLY A 205 7.93 -17.70 11.49
CA GLY A 205 7.54 -16.40 12.01
C GLY A 205 7.15 -15.40 10.93
N ALA A 206 7.56 -14.14 11.13
CA ALA A 206 7.34 -13.04 10.18
C ALA A 206 8.20 -13.14 8.90
N ASP A 207 9.08 -14.14 8.85
CA ASP A 207 10.10 -14.31 7.80
C ASP A 207 9.58 -14.93 6.51
N GLY A 208 8.41 -15.57 6.51
CA GLY A 208 7.90 -16.24 5.31
C GLY A 208 7.23 -15.31 4.29
N SER A 209 7.30 -15.66 3.00
CA SER A 209 6.59 -14.95 1.93
C SER A 209 6.19 -15.86 0.77
N ALA A 210 5.26 -15.37 -0.06
CA ALA A 210 4.84 -16.07 -1.27
C ALA A 210 4.32 -15.13 -2.37
N LEU A 211 4.33 -15.67 -3.59
CA LEU A 211 3.63 -15.18 -4.75
C LEU A 211 2.69 -16.27 -5.26
N TYR A 212 1.40 -15.96 -5.37
CA TYR A 212 0.39 -16.79 -6.02
C TYR A 212 -0.11 -16.08 -7.27
N ALA A 213 -0.26 -16.80 -8.38
CA ALA A 213 -0.62 -16.19 -9.66
C ALA A 213 -1.63 -17.00 -10.45
N ARG A 214 -2.43 -16.28 -11.25
CA ARG A 214 -3.37 -16.85 -12.22
C ARG A 214 -2.66 -17.39 -13.46
N HIS A 215 -1.59 -16.72 -13.86
CA HIS A 215 -0.79 -17.08 -15.03
C HIS A 215 0.53 -17.70 -14.61
N ARG A 216 1.24 -18.31 -15.56
CA ARG A 216 2.47 -19.05 -15.29
C ARG A 216 3.46 -18.16 -14.54
N LEU A 217 3.91 -18.65 -13.39
CA LEU A 217 4.86 -17.99 -12.51
C LEU A 217 6.06 -18.92 -12.31
N THR A 218 7.27 -18.43 -12.58
CA THR A 218 8.51 -19.15 -12.34
C THR A 218 9.38 -18.42 -11.32
N PRO A 219 10.10 -19.12 -10.42
CA PRO A 219 11.02 -18.48 -9.50
C PRO A 219 12.04 -17.59 -10.21
N ALA A 220 12.39 -16.46 -9.59
CA ALA A 220 13.46 -15.56 -10.00
C ALA A 220 14.46 -15.41 -8.84
N ALA A 221 15.68 -14.91 -9.14
CA ALA A 221 16.70 -14.70 -8.11
C ALA A 221 16.24 -13.68 -7.04
N GLY A 222 15.56 -12.61 -7.45
CA GLY A 222 15.05 -11.59 -6.54
C GLY A 222 16.13 -10.70 -5.92
N PRO A 223 15.78 -9.92 -4.89
CA PRO A 223 16.76 -9.17 -4.12
C PRO A 223 17.78 -10.10 -3.42
N PRO A 224 18.92 -9.57 -2.96
CA PRO A 224 19.85 -10.32 -2.12
C PRO A 224 19.16 -10.94 -0.89
N PRO A 225 19.73 -12.02 -0.31
CA PRO A 225 19.17 -12.63 0.90
C PRO A 225 18.92 -11.58 2.00
N SER A 226 17.74 -11.68 2.61
CA SER A 226 17.24 -10.79 3.66
C SER A 226 16.76 -11.60 4.87
N THR A 227 16.56 -10.93 6.00
CA THR A 227 16.10 -11.50 7.26
C THR A 227 14.71 -12.10 7.14
N PHE A 228 13.82 -11.42 6.43
CA PHE A 228 12.56 -11.98 5.98
C PHE A 228 12.68 -12.31 4.48
N GLU A 229 12.16 -13.47 4.07
CA GLU A 229 12.16 -13.89 2.68
C GLU A 229 11.41 -12.85 1.82
N GLN A 230 12.05 -12.41 0.74
CA GLN A 230 11.43 -11.53 -0.25
C GLN A 230 11.37 -12.24 -1.60
N VAL A 231 10.49 -13.25 -1.69
CA VAL A 231 10.43 -14.12 -2.88
C VAL A 231 10.16 -13.33 -4.14
N ALA A 232 10.82 -13.72 -5.22
CA ALA A 232 10.64 -13.15 -6.55
C ALA A 232 10.23 -14.21 -7.56
N GLY A 233 9.44 -13.79 -8.54
CA GLY A 233 9.04 -14.65 -9.65
C GLY A 233 8.77 -13.85 -10.92
N VAL A 234 8.94 -14.52 -12.06
CA VAL A 234 8.57 -13.98 -13.37
C VAL A 234 7.19 -14.48 -13.74
N LEU A 235 6.24 -13.56 -13.85
CA LEU A 235 4.87 -13.77 -14.29
C LEU A 235 4.80 -13.63 -15.81
N GLU A 236 4.32 -14.67 -16.49
CA GLU A 236 4.10 -14.67 -17.94
C GLU A 236 2.61 -14.40 -18.24
N LEU A 237 2.31 -13.19 -18.70
CA LEU A 237 0.94 -12.78 -19.02
C LEU A 237 0.49 -13.26 -20.41
N PRO A 238 -0.82 -13.35 -20.66
CA PRO A 238 -1.35 -13.54 -22.01
C PRO A 238 -0.78 -12.48 -22.97
N GLY A 239 -0.29 -12.90 -24.13
CA GLY A 239 0.40 -12.02 -25.07
C GLY A 239 1.92 -11.99 -24.92
N GLY A 240 2.49 -12.73 -23.96
CA GLY A 240 3.93 -12.96 -23.84
C GLY A 240 4.69 -11.91 -23.03
N THR A 241 4.00 -10.90 -22.49
CA THR A 241 4.62 -9.93 -21.57
C THR A 241 5.09 -10.63 -20.30
N ARG A 242 6.36 -10.42 -19.95
CA ARG A 242 6.98 -10.95 -18.73
C ARG A 242 7.10 -9.84 -17.71
N VAL A 243 6.63 -10.09 -16.49
CA VAL A 243 6.68 -9.15 -15.38
C VAL A 243 7.40 -9.82 -14.22
N GLU A 244 8.49 -9.23 -13.75
CA GLU A 244 9.09 -9.66 -12.50
C GLU A 244 8.25 -9.12 -11.33
N VAL A 245 7.91 -9.96 -10.37
CA VAL A 245 7.17 -9.56 -9.17
C VAL A 245 7.99 -9.97 -7.95
N VAL A 246 8.11 -9.07 -6.98
CA VAL A 246 8.77 -9.32 -5.70
C VAL A 246 7.77 -9.10 -4.57
N SER A 247 7.64 -10.08 -3.67
CA SER A 247 6.96 -9.90 -2.38
C SER A 247 7.92 -9.21 -1.41
N VAL A 248 7.72 -7.93 -1.14
CA VAL A 248 8.63 -7.11 -0.33
C VAL A 248 8.24 -7.19 1.15
N HIS A 249 9.23 -7.43 2.01
CA HIS A 249 9.08 -7.42 3.46
C HIS A 249 10.45 -7.24 4.13
N PRO A 250 10.96 -6.01 4.29
CA PRO A 250 12.18 -5.79 5.06
C PRO A 250 11.87 -5.86 6.56
N CYS A 251 12.92 -6.02 7.37
CA CYS A 251 12.87 -5.92 8.84
C CYS A 251 11.96 -4.79 9.35
N ALA A 252 11.11 -5.07 10.33
CA ALA A 252 10.33 -4.04 11.00
C ALA A 252 11.16 -3.19 11.98
N VAL A 253 10.94 -1.87 12.03
CA VAL A 253 11.65 -0.94 12.94
C VAL A 253 10.79 -0.59 14.16
N HIS A 254 10.70 -1.52 15.10
CA HIS A 254 10.02 -1.33 16.39
C HIS A 254 10.99 -0.97 17.52
N VAL A 255 12.31 -1.19 17.33
CA VAL A 255 13.37 -0.83 18.27
C VAL A 255 14.61 -0.30 17.52
N SER A 256 15.57 0.25 18.25
CA SER A 256 16.75 0.88 17.64
C SER A 256 17.69 -0.12 16.94
N GLU A 257 17.68 -1.36 17.40
CA GLU A 257 18.55 -2.48 17.03
C GLU A 257 18.18 -3.07 15.66
N THR A 258 16.90 -3.03 15.27
CA THR A 258 16.44 -3.55 13.96
C THR A 258 16.58 -2.54 12.83
N ARG A 259 16.91 -1.28 13.14
CA ARG A 259 17.07 -0.20 12.16
C ARG A 259 18.14 -0.47 11.09
N PRO A 260 19.36 -0.97 11.41
CA PRO A 260 20.35 -1.27 10.38
C PRO A 260 19.86 -2.32 9.39
N CYS A 261 19.18 -3.38 9.88
CA CYS A 261 18.58 -4.42 9.05
C CYS A 261 17.56 -3.82 8.08
N TRP A 262 16.56 -3.10 8.61
CA TRP A 262 15.52 -2.45 7.81
C TRP A 262 16.10 -1.57 6.70
N ARG A 263 17.09 -0.74 7.04
CA ARG A 263 17.71 0.16 6.08
C ARG A 263 18.46 -0.61 5.01
N GLN A 264 19.27 -1.59 5.40
CA GLN A 264 20.05 -2.40 4.47
C GLN A 264 19.14 -3.13 3.49
N GLU A 265 18.05 -3.73 3.96
CA GLU A 265 17.13 -4.52 3.13
C GLU A 265 16.32 -3.63 2.18
N LEU A 266 15.87 -2.45 2.62
CA LEU A 266 15.26 -1.47 1.72
C LEU A 266 16.24 -0.94 0.66
N GLU A 267 17.49 -0.69 1.03
CA GLU A 267 18.50 -0.20 0.08
C GLU A 267 18.98 -1.29 -0.89
N ALA A 268 18.82 -2.57 -0.52
CA ALA A 268 19.13 -3.74 -1.34
C ALA A 268 18.01 -4.11 -2.33
N LEU A 269 16.83 -3.49 -2.23
CA LEU A 269 15.76 -3.69 -3.22
C LEU A 269 16.23 -3.28 -4.62
N PRO A 270 15.85 -4.05 -5.66
CA PRO A 270 16.34 -3.80 -7.01
C PRO A 270 15.84 -2.46 -7.53
N ARG A 271 16.79 -1.62 -7.99
CA ARG A 271 16.49 -0.31 -8.60
C ARG A 271 15.78 -0.49 -9.94
N ALA A 272 15.15 0.55 -10.45
CA ALA A 272 14.61 0.50 -11.81
C ALA A 272 15.78 0.53 -12.79
N ASP A 273 15.98 -0.60 -13.48
CA ASP A 273 17.10 -0.90 -14.38
C ASP A 273 16.64 -1.07 -15.84
N GLY A 274 15.35 -0.85 -16.10
CA GLY A 274 14.72 -1.14 -17.38
C GLY A 274 13.91 -2.43 -17.38
N THR A 275 13.97 -3.25 -16.32
CA THR A 275 13.10 -4.43 -16.14
C THR A 275 11.65 -4.00 -15.87
N LEU A 276 10.68 -4.71 -16.45
CA LEU A 276 9.28 -4.59 -16.05
C LEU A 276 9.07 -5.31 -14.71
N ARG A 277 9.35 -4.60 -13.62
CA ARG A 277 9.34 -5.15 -12.25
C ARG A 277 8.30 -4.48 -11.37
N VAL A 278 7.49 -5.28 -10.69
CA VAL A 278 6.55 -4.85 -9.65
C VAL A 278 7.10 -5.24 -8.29
N LEU A 279 7.21 -4.27 -7.38
CA LEU A 279 7.55 -4.52 -5.98
C LEU A 279 6.29 -4.33 -5.14
N ALA A 280 5.78 -5.38 -4.52
CA ALA A 280 4.52 -5.33 -3.79
C ALA A 280 4.69 -5.96 -2.41
N GLY A 281 4.26 -5.26 -1.36
CA GLY A 281 4.43 -5.79 -0.01
C GLY A 281 4.31 -4.76 1.09
N ASP A 282 4.62 -5.20 2.30
CA ASP A 282 4.83 -4.35 3.45
C ASP A 282 6.29 -3.88 3.44
N PHE A 283 6.52 -2.58 3.21
CA PHE A 283 7.87 -2.03 3.16
C PHE A 283 8.38 -1.60 4.55
N ASN A 284 7.57 -1.73 5.61
CA ASN A 284 7.85 -1.15 6.92
C ASN A 284 8.27 0.34 6.82
N ALA A 285 7.79 1.06 5.81
CA ALA A 285 8.21 2.40 5.46
C ALA A 285 7.08 3.16 4.77
N THR A 286 6.88 4.41 5.18
CA THR A 286 6.04 5.37 4.44
C THR A 286 6.86 6.13 3.40
N LEU A 287 6.18 6.83 2.48
CA LEU A 287 6.76 7.74 1.48
C LEU A 287 7.59 8.91 2.07
N ASP A 288 7.68 9.00 3.39
CA ASP A 288 8.56 9.96 4.09
C ASP A 288 9.96 9.43 4.40
N HIS A 289 10.13 8.11 4.39
CA HIS A 289 11.41 7.47 4.68
C HIS A 289 12.36 7.64 3.49
N LEU A 290 13.59 8.03 3.79
CA LEU A 290 14.62 8.31 2.80
C LEU A 290 14.99 7.07 1.94
N PRO A 291 15.14 5.84 2.48
CA PRO A 291 15.40 4.66 1.65
C PRO A 291 14.31 4.42 0.60
N LEU A 292 13.03 4.50 0.98
CA LEU A 292 11.92 4.34 0.04
C LEU A 292 11.89 5.46 -1.01
N ARG A 293 12.14 6.72 -0.62
CA ARG A 293 12.26 7.83 -1.57
C ARG A 293 13.40 7.65 -2.57
N ARG A 294 14.54 7.08 -2.14
CA ARG A 294 15.67 6.77 -3.02
C ARG A 294 15.34 5.65 -4.00
N LEU A 295 14.53 4.68 -3.57
CA LEU A 295 14.02 3.63 -4.45
C LEU A 295 13.06 4.22 -5.50
N LEU A 296 12.11 5.06 -5.09
CA LEU A 296 11.23 5.79 -6.03
C LEU A 296 12.04 6.61 -7.03
N ALA A 297 12.98 7.43 -6.55
CA ALA A 297 13.86 8.25 -7.37
C ALA A 297 14.76 7.46 -8.34
N SER A 298 14.81 6.12 -8.24
CA SER A 298 15.51 5.30 -9.23
C SER A 298 14.72 5.08 -10.53
N GLY A 299 13.44 5.45 -10.58
CA GLY A 299 12.54 5.26 -11.73
C GLY A 299 11.28 4.45 -11.41
N TYR A 300 10.93 4.34 -10.13
CA TYR A 300 9.66 3.77 -9.67
C TYR A 300 8.70 4.87 -9.24
N ARG A 301 7.41 4.57 -9.36
CA ARG A 301 6.32 5.33 -8.72
C ARG A 301 5.51 4.39 -7.83
N ASP A 302 4.94 4.94 -6.77
CA ASP A 302 4.01 4.21 -5.90
C ASP A 302 2.58 4.27 -6.45
N ALA A 303 1.88 3.14 -6.47
CA ALA A 303 0.53 3.06 -7.02
C ALA A 303 -0.50 3.82 -6.17
N ALA A 304 -0.33 3.89 -4.85
CA ALA A 304 -1.23 4.66 -4.00
C ALA A 304 -1.03 6.16 -4.25
N ASP A 305 0.22 6.62 -4.29
CA ASP A 305 0.61 8.01 -4.59
C ASP A 305 0.05 8.46 -5.94
N ALA A 306 0.30 7.68 -7.00
CA ALA A 306 -0.18 7.93 -8.35
C ALA A 306 -1.72 8.07 -8.43
N ALA A 307 -2.44 7.34 -7.58
CA ALA A 307 -3.90 7.38 -7.50
C ALA A 307 -4.45 8.46 -6.55
N GLY A 308 -3.60 9.31 -5.95
CA GLY A 308 -3.99 10.28 -4.94
C GLY A 308 -4.46 9.64 -3.63
N ARG A 309 -4.00 8.41 -3.36
CA ARG A 309 -4.35 7.58 -2.20
C ARG A 309 -3.17 7.31 -1.26
N GLY A 310 -2.00 7.92 -1.49
CA GLY A 310 -0.78 7.70 -0.72
C GLY A 310 -0.85 8.08 0.77
N LEU A 311 -1.95 8.71 1.21
CA LEU A 311 -2.24 8.99 2.63
C LEU A 311 -3.23 8.00 3.26
N THR A 312 -3.75 7.03 2.49
CA THR A 312 -4.70 6.03 3.02
C THR A 312 -3.93 5.03 3.87
N PRO A 313 -4.19 4.91 5.18
CA PRO A 313 -3.41 4.01 6.02
C PRO A 313 -3.52 2.55 5.58
N THR A 314 -2.54 1.73 5.87
CA THR A 314 -2.61 0.27 5.67
C THR A 314 -2.40 -0.45 7.00
N TRP A 315 -1.73 0.21 7.95
CA TRP A 315 -1.49 -0.25 9.30
C TRP A 315 -1.69 0.89 10.33
N PRO A 316 -2.13 0.63 11.56
CA PRO A 316 -2.70 -0.62 12.05
C PRO A 316 -4.19 -0.68 11.71
N ALA A 317 -4.64 -1.80 11.14
CA ALA A 317 -6.04 -2.04 10.81
C ALA A 317 -6.92 -2.25 12.05
N ARG A 318 -6.32 -2.69 13.16
CA ARG A 318 -7.01 -2.98 14.43
C ARG A 318 -6.87 -1.87 15.49
N GLY A 319 -6.32 -0.72 15.13
CA GLY A 319 -6.09 0.40 16.05
C GLY A 319 -5.04 0.07 17.11
N TRP A 320 -3.80 0.54 16.91
CA TRP A 320 -2.70 0.31 17.86
C TRP A 320 -2.63 1.45 18.87
N HIS A 321 -3.12 1.24 20.10
CA HIS A 321 -3.03 2.21 21.21
C HIS A 321 -3.48 3.66 20.89
N GLY A 322 -4.47 3.82 20.00
CA GLY A 322 -4.95 5.14 19.59
C GLY A 322 -4.00 5.93 18.69
N LEU A 323 -2.89 5.33 18.23
CA LEU A 323 -2.03 5.92 17.21
C LEU A 323 -2.77 5.99 15.88
N PRO A 324 -2.64 7.11 15.15
CA PRO A 324 -3.26 7.23 13.85
C PRO A 324 -2.51 6.36 12.83
N GLY A 325 -3.21 5.82 11.84
CA GLY A 325 -2.61 4.87 10.91
C GLY A 325 -1.64 5.48 9.90
N VAL A 326 -0.74 4.66 9.36
CA VAL A 326 0.26 5.01 8.35
C VAL A 326 0.15 4.06 7.15
N ALA A 327 0.66 4.49 6.00
CA ALA A 327 0.69 3.69 4.77
C ALA A 327 2.09 3.08 4.61
N ILE A 328 2.21 1.79 4.92
CA ILE A 328 3.47 1.03 4.85
C ILE A 328 3.41 -0.12 3.84
N ASP A 329 2.22 -0.47 3.35
CA ASP A 329 2.03 -1.46 2.30
C ASP A 329 1.91 -0.76 0.95
N HIS A 330 2.82 -1.07 0.02
CA HIS A 330 2.97 -0.37 -1.25
C HIS A 330 2.97 -1.33 -2.44
N VAL A 331 2.65 -0.77 -3.61
CA VAL A 331 2.87 -1.43 -4.90
C VAL A 331 3.65 -0.44 -5.77
N LEU A 332 4.95 -0.70 -5.94
CA LEU A 332 5.83 0.13 -6.75
C LEU A 332 5.92 -0.45 -8.16
N VAL A 333 5.83 0.43 -9.15
CA VAL A 333 5.89 0.08 -10.57
C VAL A 333 6.81 1.06 -11.30
N PRO A 334 7.45 0.65 -12.42
CA PRO A 334 8.28 1.57 -13.19
C PRO A 334 7.43 2.75 -13.67
N GLU A 335 8.01 3.95 -13.80
CA GLU A 335 7.28 5.16 -14.19
C GLU A 335 6.47 5.04 -15.49
N ARG A 336 6.89 4.14 -16.40
CA ARG A 336 6.23 3.86 -17.68
C ARG A 336 4.94 3.04 -17.54
N VAL A 337 4.68 2.43 -16.39
CA VAL A 337 3.46 1.69 -16.11
C VAL A 337 2.40 2.66 -15.60
N SER A 338 1.22 2.65 -16.24
CA SER A 338 0.12 3.51 -15.80
C SER A 338 -0.68 2.84 -14.68
N VAL A 339 -1.08 3.62 -13.69
CA VAL A 339 -1.91 3.16 -12.58
C VAL A 339 -3.37 3.52 -12.89
N ARG A 340 -4.19 2.49 -13.15
CA ARG A 340 -5.61 2.64 -13.53
C ARG A 340 -6.55 2.62 -12.34
N GLY A 341 -6.13 2.01 -11.24
CA GLY A 341 -6.89 2.01 -10.01
C GLY A 341 -6.05 1.57 -8.82
N TYR A 342 -6.42 2.04 -7.64
CA TYR A 342 -5.85 1.61 -6.37
C TYR A 342 -6.92 1.56 -5.29
N GLY A 343 -6.83 0.59 -4.39
CA GLY A 343 -7.71 0.52 -3.23
C GLY A 343 -7.13 -0.29 -2.08
N VAL A 344 -7.24 0.30 -0.89
CA VAL A 344 -7.02 -0.38 0.38
C VAL A 344 -8.29 -1.14 0.75
N GLN A 345 -8.16 -2.42 1.12
CA GLN A 345 -9.27 -3.33 1.37
C GLN A 345 -9.59 -3.44 2.86
N ALA A 346 -10.72 -4.07 3.20
CA ALA A 346 -11.00 -4.44 4.58
C ALA A 346 -9.95 -5.46 5.07
N PRO A 347 -9.49 -5.37 6.33
CA PRO A 347 -8.57 -6.35 6.88
C PRO A 347 -9.19 -7.74 6.93
N VAL A 348 -8.37 -8.75 6.59
CA VAL A 348 -8.76 -10.17 6.52
C VAL A 348 -8.30 -10.93 7.76
N GLY A 349 -8.47 -10.34 8.94
CA GLY A 349 -7.96 -10.90 10.19
C GLY A 349 -6.49 -10.56 10.50
N SER A 350 -5.82 -9.81 9.62
CA SER A 350 -4.50 -9.20 9.84
C SER A 350 -4.62 -7.81 10.50
N ASP A 351 -3.55 -7.30 11.10
CA ASP A 351 -3.38 -5.89 11.47
C ASP A 351 -2.94 -5.02 10.28
N HIS A 352 -2.69 -5.62 9.12
CA HIS A 352 -2.57 -4.93 7.84
C HIS A 352 -3.88 -4.98 7.04
N ARG A 353 -4.08 -3.95 6.22
CA ARG A 353 -5.13 -3.91 5.22
C ARG A 353 -4.56 -4.30 3.86
N PRO A 354 -5.10 -5.31 3.16
CA PRO A 354 -4.64 -5.67 1.82
C PRO A 354 -4.75 -4.49 0.85
N VAL A 355 -3.83 -4.39 -0.10
CA VAL A 355 -3.80 -3.32 -1.11
C VAL A 355 -3.93 -3.92 -2.51
N LEU A 356 -4.81 -3.35 -3.33
CA LEU A 356 -5.00 -3.74 -4.73
C LEU A 356 -4.55 -2.60 -5.64
N ALA A 357 -3.69 -2.89 -6.60
CA ALA A 357 -3.34 -2.02 -7.71
C ALA A 357 -3.82 -2.61 -9.04
N GLU A 358 -4.44 -1.80 -9.87
CA GLU A 358 -4.81 -2.11 -11.25
C GLU A 358 -3.92 -1.31 -12.20
N LEU A 359 -3.12 -2.02 -12.98
CA LEU A 359 -2.05 -1.48 -13.80
C LEU A 359 -2.36 -1.67 -15.28
N ALA A 360 -1.96 -0.71 -16.10
CA ALA A 360 -1.86 -0.89 -17.55
C ALA A 360 -0.39 -0.92 -17.94
N LEU A 361 0.04 -2.06 -18.46
CA LEU A 361 1.40 -2.28 -18.92
C LEU A 361 1.59 -1.69 -20.32
N PRO A 362 2.77 -1.17 -20.67
CA PRO A 362 3.03 -0.76 -22.05
C PRO A 362 2.85 -1.91 -23.05
N ALA A 363 2.31 -1.62 -24.23
CA ALA A 363 2.05 -2.62 -25.28
C ALA A 363 3.32 -3.35 -25.75
N SER A 364 4.48 -2.72 -25.61
CA SER A 364 5.79 -3.32 -25.82
C SER A 364 6.70 -2.91 -24.67
N TRP A 365 7.17 -3.88 -23.91
CA TRP A 365 8.33 -3.71 -23.04
C TRP A 365 9.49 -4.41 -23.75
N PRO A 366 10.58 -3.72 -24.12
CA PRO A 366 11.71 -4.41 -24.73
C PRO A 366 12.19 -5.48 -23.75
N ALA A 367 12.18 -6.74 -24.19
CA ALA A 367 12.92 -7.77 -23.48
C ALA A 367 14.36 -7.27 -23.40
N GLU A 368 14.98 -7.35 -22.21
CA GLU A 368 16.40 -7.09 -22.11
C GLU A 368 17.11 -7.88 -23.22
N ALA A 369 17.97 -7.18 -23.97
CA ALA A 369 18.93 -7.86 -24.80
C ALA A 369 19.75 -8.73 -23.85
N ASP A 370 19.67 -10.04 -24.02
CA ASP A 370 20.48 -11.00 -23.25
C ASP A 370 21.91 -10.47 -23.19
N GLY A 371 22.33 -10.02 -22.01
CA GLY A 371 23.66 -9.51 -21.77
C GLY A 371 24.66 -10.63 -21.98
N SER A 372 25.43 -10.51 -23.07
CA SER A 372 26.59 -11.33 -23.43
C SER A 372 27.69 -11.30 -22.39
#